data_AF-A0A554ISA5-F1
#
_entry.id   AF-A0A554ISA5-F1
#
_cell.length_a   1.000
_cell.length_b   1.000
_cell.length_c   1.000
_cell.angle_alpha   90.00
_cell.angle_beta   90.00
_cell.angle_gamma   90.00
#
_symmetry.space_group_name_H-M   'P 1'
#
loop_
_entity.id
_entity.type
_entity.pdbx_description
1 polymer ?
#
loop_
_entity_poly.entity_id
_entity_poly.type
_entity_poly.pdbx_seq_one_letter_code
_entity_poly.pdbx_strand_id
1 'polypeptide(L)' 'MRFHKDITAIPGIYYPFFQAFAWHGLNVVQIIAGYAELGFIFYSKDIDRAFAVVKPLTEK' A
#
# COMPACT_ATOMS: atom_id res chain seq x y z
N MET A 1 4.33 4.80 3.02
CA MET A 1 3.60 4.82 4.32
C MET A 1 4.54 4.36 5.43
N ARG A 2 4.35 4.90 6.63
CA ARG A 2 5.07 4.50 7.84
C ARG A 2 4.08 3.87 8.80
N PHE A 3 4.47 2.79 9.45
CA PHE A 3 3.68 2.06 10.43
C PHE A 3 4.31 2.14 11.81
N HIS A 4 3.61 1.63 12.82
CA HIS A 4 4.21 1.32 14.11
C HIS A 4 5.32 0.27 13.97
N LYS A 5 6.27 0.21 14.90
CA LYS A 5 7.43 -0.69 14.79
C LYS A 5 7.08 -2.18 14.96
N ASP A 6 5.91 -2.47 15.52
CA ASP A 6 5.51 -3.85 15.85
C ASP A 6 4.89 -4.58 14.65
N ILE A 7 4.77 -3.93 13.49
CA ILE A 7 4.16 -4.54 12.29
C ILE A 7 4.87 -5.80 11.81
N THR A 8 6.15 -5.96 12.14
CA THR A 8 6.95 -7.13 11.76
C THR A 8 6.42 -8.42 12.39
N ALA A 9 5.64 -8.32 13.47
CA ALA A 9 5.02 -9.45 14.16
C ALA A 9 3.57 -9.70 13.71
N ILE A 10 3.00 -8.90 12.80
CA ILE A 10 1.59 -8.99 12.40
C ILE A 10 1.49 -9.61 10.99
N PRO A 11 1.10 -10.90 10.87
CA PRO A 11 0.90 -11.52 9.57
C PRO A 11 -0.19 -10.83 8.76
N GLY A 12 0.04 -10.67 7.46
CA GLY A 12 -0.96 -10.13 6.55
C GLY A 12 -1.19 -8.62 6.68
N ILE A 13 -0.36 -7.88 7.41
CA ILE A 13 -0.53 -6.43 7.59
C ILE A 13 -0.56 -5.63 6.28
N TYR A 14 0.04 -6.15 5.21
CA TYR A 14 0.01 -5.52 3.88
C TYR A 14 -1.18 -5.93 3.02
N TYR A 15 -1.93 -6.97 3.42
CA TYR A 15 -3.06 -7.53 2.67
C TYR A 15 -4.12 -6.48 2.29
N PRO A 16 -4.54 -5.56 3.17
CA PRO A 16 -5.57 -4.58 2.83
C PRO A 16 -5.19 -3.71 1.62
N PHE A 17 -3.91 -3.37 1.47
CA PHE A 17 -3.42 -2.58 0.34
C PHE A 17 -3.48 -3.38 -0.96
N PHE A 18 -2.98 -4.62 -0.96
CA PHE A 18 -3.00 -5.47 -2.15
C PHE A 18 -4.42 -5.82 -2.60
N GLN A 19 -5.31 -6.11 -1.64
CA GLN A 19 -6.71 -6.36 -1.90
C GLN A 19 -7.37 -5.15 -2.57
N ALA A 20 -7.15 -3.94 -2.04
CA ALA A 20 -7.67 -2.72 -2.62
C ALA A 20 -7.12 -2.47 -4.03
N PHE A 21 -5.81 -2.65 -4.26
CA PHE A 21 -5.23 -2.49 -5.59
C PHE A 21 -5.83 -3.46 -6.60
N ALA A 22 -6.00 -4.73 -6.22
CA ALA A 22 -6.61 -5.74 -7.08
C ALA A 22 -8.05 -5.38 -7.45
N TRP A 23 -8.88 -4.98 -6.48
CA TRP A 23 -10.27 -4.58 -6.74
C TRP A 23 -10.41 -3.34 -7.62
N HIS A 24 -9.45 -2.42 -7.53
CA HIS A 24 -9.45 -1.21 -8.36
C HIS A 24 -8.69 -1.38 -9.69
N GLY A 25 -8.16 -2.57 -9.98
CA GLY A 25 -7.40 -2.85 -11.20
C GLY A 25 -6.12 -2.02 -11.32
N LEU A 26 -5.46 -1.75 -10.19
CA LEU A 26 -4.20 -1.00 -10.14
C LEU A 26 -3.01 -1.95 -10.25
N ASN A 27 -2.15 -1.71 -11.22
CA ASN A 27 -0.92 -2.47 -11.40
C ASN A 27 0.21 -1.85 -10.58
N VAL A 28 0.72 -2.61 -9.60
CA VAL A 28 1.90 -2.24 -8.83
C VAL A 28 3.14 -2.59 -9.64
N VAL A 29 3.98 -1.61 -9.94
CA VAL A 29 5.25 -1.82 -10.66
C VAL A 29 6.29 -2.40 -9.72
N GLN A 30 6.36 -1.88 -8.50
CA GLN A 30 7.33 -2.33 -7.50
C GLN A 30 6.79 -2.11 -6.09
N ILE A 31 7.19 -3.00 -5.19
CA ILE A 31 6.97 -2.89 -3.75
C ILE A 31 8.32 -2.69 -3.09
N ILE A 32 8.42 -1.72 -2.17
CA ILE A 32 9.60 -1.47 -1.35
C ILE A 32 9.18 -1.64 0.11
N ALA A 33 9.66 -2.69 0.76
CA ALA A 33 9.37 -2.96 2.16
C ALA A 33 10.64 -2.71 3.02
N GLY A 34 10.54 -1.75 3.93
CA GLY A 34 11.51 -1.52 5.00
C GLY A 34 10.95 -2.00 6.34
N TYR A 35 11.70 -1.80 7.43
CA TYR A 35 11.36 -2.31 8.76
C TYR A 35 9.94 -1.92 9.24
N ALA A 36 9.60 -0.64 9.15
CA ALA A 36 8.27 -0.11 9.50
C ALA A 36 7.70 0.77 8.39
N GLU A 37 8.16 0.57 7.15
CA GLU A 37 7.83 1.43 6.01
C GLU A 37 7.46 0.57 4.81
N LEU A 38 6.43 0.98 4.09
CA LEU A 38 5.98 0.34 2.85
C LEU A 38 5.79 1.39 1.77
N GLY A 39 6.46 1.18 0.64
CA GLY A 39 6.35 1.96 -0.57
C GLY A 39 5.78 1.13 -1.71
N PHE A 40 4.97 1.76 -2.55
CA PHE A 40 4.46 1.21 -3.79
C PHE A 40 4.81 2.15 -4.93
N ILE A 41 5.35 1.59 -6.00
CA ILE A 41 5.64 2.32 -7.23
C ILE A 41 4.57 1.95 -8.26
N PHE A 42 4.01 2.96 -8.90
CA PHE A 42 2.99 2.84 -9.94
C PHE A 42 3.44 3.58 -11.20
N TYR A 43 2.82 3.28 -12.33
CA TYR A 43 2.92 4.15 -13.50
C TYR A 43 2.31 5.51 -13.20
N SER A 44 2.89 6.59 -13.77
CA SER A 44 2.42 7.96 -13.54
C SER A 44 0.92 8.15 -13.80
N LYS A 45 0.39 7.46 -14.81
CA LYS A 45 -1.05 7.49 -15.18
C LYS A 45 -1.99 6.97 -14.07
N ASP A 46 -1.47 6.16 -13.15
CA ASP A 46 -2.25 5.49 -12.10
C ASP A 46 -2.06 6.16 -10.74
N ILE A 47 -1.21 7.20 -10.62
CA ILE A 47 -0.85 7.82 -9.33
C ILE A 47 -2.06 8.41 -8.61
N ASP A 48 -2.90 9.19 -9.29
CA ASP A 48 -4.06 9.83 -8.66
C ASP A 48 -5.08 8.80 -8.17
N ARG A 49 -5.31 7.75 -8.98
CA ARG A 49 -6.20 6.63 -8.61
C ARG A 49 -5.63 5.83 -7.45
N ALA A 50 -4.33 5.52 -7.48
CA ALA A 50 -3.65 4.82 -6.40
C ALA A 50 -3.74 5.62 -5.10
N PHE A 51 -3.51 6.93 -5.15
CA PHE A 51 -3.63 7.78 -3.97
C PHE A 51 -5.05 7.78 -3.40
N ALA A 52 -6.08 7.91 -4.25
CA ALA A 52 -7.47 7.86 -3.82
C ALA A 52 -7.87 6.51 -3.19
N VAL A 53 -7.29 5.40 -3.67
CA VAL A 53 -7.53 4.06 -3.11
C VAL A 53 -6.83 3.88 -1.76
N VAL A 54 -5.60 4.37 -1.59
CA VAL A 54 -4.85 4.14 -0.34
C VAL A 54 -5.25 5.08 0.78
N LYS A 55 -5.52 6.36 0.47
CA LYS A 55 -5.88 7.38 1.46
C LYS A 55 -6.87 6.90 2.55
N PRO A 56 -8.04 6.32 2.21
CA PRO A 56 -9.01 5.86 3.21
C PRO A 56 -8.53 4.65 4.05
N LEU A 57 -7.51 3.92 3.61
CA LEU A 57 -6.92 2.81 4.37
C LEU A 57 -5.98 3.30 5.49
N THR A 58 -5.57 4.56 5.43
CA THR A 58 -4.58 5.17 6.33
C THR A 58 -5.14 6.26 7.23
N GLU A 59 -6.35 6.76 6.95
CA GLU A 59 -7.04 7.82 7.71
C GLU A 59 -7.95 7.29 8.82
N LYS A 60 -7.61 6.15 9.45
CA LYS A 60 -8.31 5.63 10.62
C LYS A 60 -7.54 5.89 11.90
#